data_AF-A0A1S2SZW4-F1
#
_entry.id   AF-A0A1S2SZW4-F1
#
_cell.length_a   1.000
_cell.length_b   1.000
_cell.length_c   1.000
_cell.angle_alpha   90.00
_cell.angle_beta   90.00
_cell.angle_gamma   90.00
#
_symmetry.space_group_name_H-M   'P 1'
#
loop_
_entity.id
_entity.type
_entity.pdbx_description
1 polymer ?
#
loop_
_entity_poly.entity_id
_entity_poly.type
_entity_poly.pdbx_seq_one_letter_code
_entity_poly.pdbx_strand_id
1 'polypeptide(L)'
;MSNSNTTLIDFAQGLRHCDQQTATYRAVLQAFCEQYAQAAVFDATASDELIYHELHSLKGLSATIGAQPLSDSAADLFKNWTTIEKSKKNNGLADLQVQLDAVLVAINQHLKQNI
;
A
#
# COMPACT_ATOMS: atom_id res chain seq x y z
N MET A 1 -22.59 16.29 7.60
CA MET A 1 -22.32 15.41 6.45
C MET A 1 -20.87 15.64 6.05
N SER A 2 -19.96 14.80 6.57
CA SER A 2 -18.54 14.95 6.29
C SER A 2 -18.25 14.33 4.93
N ASN A 3 -17.91 15.16 3.94
CA ASN A 3 -17.36 14.71 2.68
C ASN A 3 -15.98 14.09 2.96
N SER A 4 -15.94 12.82 3.31
CA SER A 4 -14.71 12.03 3.33
C SER A 4 -14.30 11.79 1.88
N ASN A 5 -13.72 12.80 1.23
CA ASN A 5 -12.83 12.55 0.11
C ASN A 5 -11.66 11.77 0.71
N THR A 6 -11.77 10.45 0.73
CA THR A 6 -10.69 9.58 1.18
C THR A 6 -9.58 9.70 0.14
N THR A 7 -8.65 10.61 0.38
CA THR A 7 -7.49 10.79 -0.47
C THR A 7 -6.70 9.49 -0.47
N LEU A 8 -6.43 8.95 -1.67
CA LEU A 8 -5.71 7.71 -1.84
C LEU A 8 -4.28 7.77 -1.27
N ILE A 9 -3.61 8.92 -1.44
CA ILE A 9 -2.27 9.21 -0.91
C ILE A 9 -2.23 10.67 -0.43
N ASP A 10 -1.89 10.87 0.84
CA ASP A 10 -1.49 12.18 1.36
C ASP A 10 0.03 12.37 1.18
N PHE A 11 0.43 12.92 0.04
CA PHE A 11 1.84 13.16 -0.27
C PHE A 11 2.52 14.12 0.72
N ALA A 12 1.78 15.05 1.33
CA ALA A 12 2.33 15.95 2.33
C ALA A 12 2.60 15.21 3.65
N GLN A 13 1.75 14.27 4.02
CA GLN A 13 2.03 13.35 5.13
C GLN A 13 3.23 12.45 4.82
N GLY A 14 3.30 11.83 3.64
CA GLY A 14 4.43 11.00 3.27
C GLY A 14 5.76 11.77 3.29
N LEU A 15 5.76 13.00 2.75
CA LEU A 15 6.94 13.87 2.77
C LEU A 15 7.40 14.22 4.20
N ARG A 16 6.47 14.34 5.16
CA ARG A 16 6.81 14.54 6.58
C ARG A 16 7.54 13.34 7.19
N HIS A 17 7.22 12.11 6.78
CA HIS A 17 7.97 10.91 7.21
C HIS A 17 9.41 10.87 6.67
N CYS A 18 9.70 11.67 5.64
CA CYS A 18 11.05 11.84 5.09
C CYS A 18 11.69 13.16 5.53
N ASP A 19 11.32 13.71 6.69
CA ASP A 19 11.84 14.97 7.23
C ASP A 19 11.75 16.16 6.25
N GLN A 20 10.70 16.17 5.42
CA GLN A 20 10.50 17.17 4.35
C GLN A 20 11.58 17.16 3.25
N GLN A 21 12.39 16.11 3.16
CA GLN A 21 13.41 15.97 2.12
C GLN A 21 12.79 15.39 0.85
N THR A 22 12.47 16.25 -0.11
CA THR A 22 11.81 15.87 -1.37
C THR A 22 12.59 14.81 -2.16
N ALA A 23 13.92 14.89 -2.19
CA ALA A 23 14.75 13.90 -2.90
C ALA A 23 14.65 12.51 -2.26
N THR A 24 14.68 12.44 -0.94
CA THR A 24 14.50 11.20 -0.17
C THR A 24 13.10 10.65 -0.38
N TYR A 25 12.08 11.49 -0.27
CA TYR A 25 10.69 11.06 -0.48
C TYR A 25 10.46 10.53 -1.90
N ARG A 26 11.04 11.19 -2.92
CA ARG A 26 11.02 10.70 -4.30
C ARG A 26 11.66 9.32 -4.43
N ALA A 27 12.82 9.09 -3.83
CA ALA A 27 13.48 7.79 -3.85
C ALA A 27 12.65 6.71 -3.16
N VAL A 28 11.98 7.03 -2.04
CA VAL A 28 11.06 6.12 -1.35
C VAL A 28 9.87 5.75 -2.25
N LEU A 29 9.26 6.73 -2.92
CA LEU A 29 8.17 6.49 -3.87
C LEU A 29 8.60 5.59 -5.03
N GLN A 30 9.81 5.80 -5.57
CA GLN A 30 10.36 4.96 -6.64
C GLN A 30 10.61 3.52 -6.16
N ALA A 31 11.26 3.35 -5.01
CA ALA A 31 11.51 2.03 -4.42
C ALA A 31 10.20 1.29 -4.12
N PHE A 32 9.17 1.99 -3.65
CA PHE A 32 7.83 1.42 -3.46
C PHE A 32 7.25 0.89 -4.78
N CYS A 33 7.31 1.70 -5.85
CA CYS A 33 6.85 1.26 -7.17
C CYS A 33 7.65 0.09 -7.71
N GLU A 34 8.97 0.06 -7.53
CA GLU A 34 9.83 -1.04 -7.99
C GLU A 34 9.51 -2.34 -7.26
N GLN A 35 9.35 -2.29 -5.93
CA GLN A 35 9.00 -3.46 -5.12
C GLN A 35 7.66 -4.08 -5.54
N TYR A 36 6.68 -3.23 -5.87
CA TYR A 36 5.31 -3.64 -6.16
C TYR A 36 4.95 -3.59 -7.65
N ALA A 37 5.94 -3.50 -8.55
CA ALA A 37 5.72 -3.44 -9.99
C ALA A 37 5.13 -4.72 -10.59
N GLN A 38 5.17 -5.84 -9.85
CA GLN A 38 4.65 -7.11 -10.31
C GLN A 38 3.12 -7.12 -10.29
N ALA A 39 2.52 -7.66 -11.35
CA ALA A 39 1.06 -7.63 -11.55
C ALA A 39 0.25 -8.42 -10.50
N ALA A 40 0.89 -9.34 -9.76
CA ALA A 40 0.27 -10.11 -8.70
C ALA A 40 1.24 -10.21 -7.52
N VAL A 41 1.15 -9.23 -6.61
CA VAL A 41 1.93 -9.22 -5.36
C VAL A 41 1.38 -10.27 -4.41
N PHE A 42 0.05 -10.42 -4.41
CA PHE A 42 -0.65 -11.39 -3.59
C PHE A 42 -1.04 -12.62 -4.41
N ASP A 43 -0.13 -13.57 -4.52
CA ASP A 43 -0.44 -14.89 -5.04
C ASP A 43 -1.18 -15.72 -3.97
N ALA A 44 -2.46 -16.02 -4.20
CA ALA A 44 -3.27 -16.83 -3.28
C ALA A 44 -2.80 -18.30 -3.17
N THR A 45 -1.85 -18.73 -3.99
CA THR A 45 -1.18 -20.02 -3.91
C THR A 45 0.10 -20.00 -3.06
N ALA A 46 0.57 -18.81 -2.66
CA ALA A 46 1.69 -18.66 -1.74
C ALA A 46 1.36 -19.19 -0.34
N SER A 47 2.40 -19.48 0.45
CA SER A 47 2.21 -19.91 1.83
C SER A 47 1.62 -18.80 2.70
N ASP A 48 0.84 -19.17 3.71
CA ASP A 48 0.26 -18.22 4.67
C ASP A 48 1.34 -17.37 5.35
N GLU A 49 2.55 -17.89 5.56
CA GLU A 49 3.69 -17.17 6.13
C GLU A 49 4.19 -16.06 5.20
N LEU A 50 4.36 -16.35 3.90
CA LEU A 50 4.77 -15.36 2.91
C LEU A 50 3.73 -14.23 2.80
N ILE A 51 2.45 -14.58 2.73
CA ILE A 51 1.38 -13.59 2.66
C ILE A 51 1.34 -12.74 3.93
N TYR A 52 1.51 -13.35 5.10
CA TYR A 52 1.54 -12.63 6.38
C TYR A 52 2.69 -11.63 6.45
N HIS A 53 3.88 -12.01 5.98
CA HIS A 53 5.01 -11.10 5.85
C HIS A 53 4.75 -9.96 4.87
N GLU A 54 4.13 -10.26 3.73
CA GLU A 54 3.84 -9.24 2.72
C GLU A 54 2.80 -8.22 3.23
N LEU A 55 1.76 -8.67 3.93
CA LEU A 55 0.79 -7.78 4.57
C LEU A 55 1.45 -6.87 5.62
N HIS A 56 2.42 -7.39 6.38
CA HIS A 56 3.18 -6.59 7.33
C HIS A 56 4.03 -5.51 6.64
N SER A 57 4.76 -5.89 5.59
CA SER A 57 5.58 -4.99 4.80
C SER A 57 4.74 -3.92 4.13
N LEU A 58 3.66 -4.32 3.46
CA LEU A 58 2.75 -3.41 2.77
C LEU A 58 2.15 -2.39 3.74
N LYS A 59 1.72 -2.81 4.94
CA LYS A 59 1.22 -1.91 5.98
C LYS A 59 2.24 -0.80 6.31
N GLY A 60 3.48 -1.15 6.61
CA GLY A 60 4.50 -0.18 7.01
C GLY A 60 4.92 0.76 5.87
N LEU A 61 5.10 0.20 4.68
CA LEU A 61 5.53 0.95 3.50
C LEU A 61 4.45 1.92 3.01
N SER A 62 3.19 1.47 2.94
CA SER A 62 2.05 2.32 2.57
C SER A 62 1.84 3.49 3.54
N ALA A 63 2.00 3.27 4.85
CA ALA A 63 1.96 4.36 5.82
C ALA A 63 3.09 5.38 5.59
N THR A 64 4.30 4.90 5.32
CA THR A 64 5.46 5.75 5.06
C THR A 64 5.22 6.68 3.86
N ILE A 65 4.64 6.17 2.77
CA ILE A 65 4.37 6.98 1.58
C ILE A 65 3.13 7.89 1.70
N GLY A 66 2.37 7.80 2.79
CA GLY A 66 1.12 8.56 3.01
C GLY A 66 -0.14 7.90 2.43
N ALA A 67 -0.07 6.64 2.03
CA ALA A 67 -1.21 5.85 1.54
C ALA A 67 -1.94 5.17 2.71
N GLN A 68 -2.44 5.97 3.67
CA GLN A 68 -3.04 5.46 4.91
C GLN A 68 -4.21 4.46 4.68
N PRO A 69 -5.13 4.66 3.73
CA PRO A 69 -6.21 3.70 3.49
C PRO A 69 -5.73 2.30 3.09
N LEU A 70 -4.64 2.23 2.31
CA LEU A 70 -4.00 0.96 1.95
C LEU A 70 -3.32 0.33 3.17
N SER A 71 -2.66 1.15 4.00
CA SER A 71 -2.04 0.69 5.25
C SER A 71 -3.06 0.08 6.21
N ASP A 72 -4.18 0.75 6.40
CA ASP A 72 -5.26 0.30 7.28
C ASP A 72 -5.86 -1.01 6.76
N SER A 73 -6.12 -1.11 5.46
CA SER A 73 -6.61 -2.34 4.83
C SER A 73 -5.64 -3.51 5.01
N ALA A 74 -4.34 -3.27 4.84
CA ALA A 74 -3.31 -4.28 5.03
C ALA A 74 -3.19 -4.68 6.52
N ALA A 75 -3.31 -3.72 7.44
CA ALA A 75 -3.30 -3.96 8.88
C ALA A 75 -4.49 -4.80 9.34
N ASP A 76 -5.68 -4.53 8.82
CA ASP A 76 -6.89 -5.26 9.15
C ASP A 76 -6.84 -6.70 8.65
N LEU A 77 -6.36 -6.91 7.42
CA LEU A 77 -6.20 -8.27 6.89
C LEU A 77 -5.10 -9.03 7.65
N PHE A 78 -3.97 -8.37 7.93
CA PHE A 78 -2.87 -8.93 8.73
C PHE A 78 -3.34 -9.40 10.11
N LYS A 79 -4.06 -8.54 10.84
CA LYS A 79 -4.55 -8.82 12.20
C LYS A 79 -5.48 -10.02 12.26
N ASN A 80 -6.30 -10.20 11.23
CA ASN A 80 -7.33 -11.23 11.18
C ASN A 80 -6.90 -12.45 10.34
N TRP A 81 -5.67 -12.47 9.83
CA TRP A 81 -5.21 -13.48 8.86
C TRP A 81 -5.37 -14.91 9.36
N THR A 82 -5.12 -15.19 10.64
CA THR A 82 -5.21 -16.55 11.19
C THR A 82 -6.63 -16.96 11.59
N THR A 83 -7.59 -16.01 11.60
CA THR A 83 -8.94 -16.22 12.16
C THR A 83 -10.05 -16.19 11.11
N ILE A 84 -9.81 -15.59 9.94
CA ILE A 84 -10.80 -15.53 8.87
C ILE A 84 -10.72 -16.74 7.93
N GLU A 85 -11.87 -17.11 7.37
CA GLU A 85 -11.99 -18.19 6.41
C GLU A 85 -11.24 -17.91 5.10
N LYS A 86 -10.80 -18.96 4.41
CA LYS A 86 -10.00 -18.88 3.18
C LYS A 86 -10.66 -18.02 2.08
N SER A 87 -11.98 -18.10 1.92
CA SER A 87 -12.71 -17.26 0.95
C SER A 87 -12.57 -15.76 1.25
N LYS A 88 -12.64 -15.39 2.53
CA LYS A 88 -12.45 -14.00 2.98
C LYS A 88 -11.01 -13.53 2.82
N LYS A 89 -10.03 -14.41 3.05
CA LYS A 89 -8.61 -14.13 2.75
C LYS A 89 -8.44 -13.75 1.29
N ASN A 90 -8.92 -14.62 0.39
CA ASN A 90 -8.78 -14.41 -1.06
C ASN A 90 -9.44 -13.10 -1.52
N ASN A 91 -10.63 -12.81 -1.02
CA ASN A 91 -11.31 -11.55 -1.33
C ASN A 91 -10.52 -10.34 -0.80
N GLY A 92 -10.03 -10.41 0.45
CA GLY A 92 -9.21 -9.34 1.03
C GLY A 92 -7.90 -9.10 0.27
N LEU A 93 -7.25 -10.16 -0.21
CA LEU A 93 -6.05 -10.04 -1.05
C LEU A 93 -6.36 -9.42 -2.42
N ALA A 94 -7.49 -9.79 -3.03
CA ALA A 94 -7.93 -9.19 -4.28
C ALA A 94 -8.25 -7.69 -4.12
N ASP A 95 -8.94 -7.33 -3.04
CA ASP A 95 -9.26 -5.93 -2.73
C ASP A 95 -7.98 -5.11 -2.45
N LEU A 96 -7.00 -5.69 -1.73
CA LEU A 96 -5.70 -5.06 -1.51
C LEU A 96 -4.92 -4.87 -2.81
N GLN A 97 -4.93 -5.84 -3.72
CA GLN A 97 -4.28 -5.71 -5.02
C GLN A 97 -4.86 -4.54 -5.81
N VAL A 98 -6.19 -4.39 -5.85
CA VAL A 98 -6.86 -3.27 -6.52
C VAL A 98 -6.46 -1.92 -5.90
N GLN A 99 -6.41 -1.83 -4.57
CA GLN A 99 -5.98 -0.61 -3.88
C GLN A 99 -4.50 -0.30 -4.16
N LEU A 100 -3.64 -1.31 -4.14
CA LEU A 100 -2.22 -1.19 -4.45
C LEU A 100 -2.01 -0.68 -5.87
N ASP A 101 -2.70 -1.26 -6.86
CA ASP A 101 -2.62 -0.83 -8.26
C ASP A 101 -3.02 0.65 -8.41
N ALA A 102 -4.08 1.08 -7.72
CA ALA A 102 -4.49 2.49 -7.71
C ALA A 102 -3.41 3.40 -7.10
N VAL A 103 -2.81 2.98 -5.99
CA VAL A 103 -1.71 3.73 -5.34
C VAL A 103 -0.51 3.83 -6.27
N LEU A 104 -0.11 2.75 -6.93
CA LEU A 104 1.00 2.73 -7.88
C LEU A 104 0.75 3.69 -9.05
N VAL A 105 -0.47 3.75 -9.57
CA VAL A 105 -0.85 4.71 -10.62
C VAL A 105 -0.71 6.15 -10.11
N ALA A 106 -1.21 6.44 -8.91
CA ALA A 106 -1.15 7.78 -8.32
C ALA A 106 0.29 8.24 -8.04
N ILE A 107 1.15 7.35 -7.53
CA ILE A 107 2.59 7.64 -7.34
C ILE A 107 3.24 7.96 -8.68
N ASN A 108 3.04 7.12 -9.69
CA ASN A 108 3.62 7.32 -11.01
C ASN A 108 3.16 8.63 -11.67
N GLN A 109 1.91 9.04 -11.46
CA GLN A 109 1.41 10.34 -11.91
C GLN A 109 2.12 11.49 -11.17
N HIS A 110 2.22 11.39 -9.85
CA HIS A 110 2.89 12.40 -9.03
C HIS A 110 4.37 12.58 -9.42
N LEU A 111 5.08 11.47 -9.65
CA LEU A 111 6.48 11.45 -10.08
C LEU A 111 6.70 12.05 -11.47
N LYS A 112 5.70 12.02 -12.36
CA LYS A 112 5.76 12.62 -13.71
C LYS A 112 5.42 14.11 -13.73
N GLN A 113 4.56 14.57 -12.82
CA GLN A 113 4.05 15.94 -12.79
C GLN A 113 4.92 16.90 -11.97
N ASN A 114 5.72 16.39 -11.02
CA ASN A 114 6.56 17.20 -10.12
C ASN A 114 8.06 17.02 -10.40
N ILE A 115 8.44 16.99 -11.69
CA ILE A 115 9.84 17.07 -12.16
C ILE A 115 10.14 18.52 -12.55
#